data_AF-A0A238UV81-F1
#
_entry.id   AF-A0A238UV81-F1
#
_cell.length_a   1.000
_cell.length_b   1.000
_cell.length_c   1.000
_cell.angle_alpha   90.00
_cell.angle_beta   90.00
_cell.angle_gamma   90.00
#
_symmetry.space_group_name_H-M   'P 1'
#
loop_
_entity.id
_entity.type
_entity.pdbx_description
1 polymer ?
#
loop_
_entity_poly.entity_id
_entity_poly.type
_entity_poly.pdbx_seq_one_letter_code
_entity_poly.pdbx_strand_id
1 'polypeptide(L)'
;MTGSATMRLDRHPPSTWTGEHPPRTPPITDDQTVDCPNSSSWPELCADSDEQPDHLSNPVAYLNREFSELSFQWRVLFEALDTQNPPLERLKFLAILTKNMDEFFMKRIGGLKQQIAAEMTEPTVDGRTPTEQWEQALDFARSIVDTQSRCYHEAVAPPYLTTVSKSLTTTSCRTPKRHLCARISSARCCQR
;
A
#
# COMPACT_ATOMS: atom_id res chain seq x y z
N MET A 1 39.98 3.68 -5.02
CA MET A 1 39.26 4.27 -3.88
C MET A 1 38.82 5.65 -4.35
N THR A 2 37.56 5.99 -4.57
CA THR A 2 36.26 5.49 -4.12
C THR A 2 35.26 5.77 -5.26
N GLY A 3 34.57 4.74 -5.74
CA GLY A 3 33.44 4.92 -6.65
C GLY A 3 32.23 5.34 -5.84
N SER A 4 31.78 6.58 -6.01
CA SER A 4 30.50 7.04 -5.47
C SER A 4 29.38 6.36 -6.27
N ALA A 5 28.86 5.27 -5.72
CA ALA A 5 27.69 4.60 -6.26
C ALA A 5 26.45 5.44 -5.91
N THR A 6 26.08 6.35 -6.82
CA THR A 6 24.72 6.89 -6.89
C THR A 6 23.78 5.73 -7.20
N MET A 7 23.25 5.11 -6.15
CA MET A 7 22.31 4.00 -6.21
C MET A 7 20.98 4.54 -6.76
N ARG A 8 20.73 4.25 -8.05
CA ARG A 8 19.52 4.59 -8.80
C ARG A 8 18.24 4.36 -7.98
N LEU A 9 17.50 5.44 -7.75
CA LEU A 9 16.11 5.43 -7.31
C LEU A 9 15.13 5.40 -8.50
N ASP A 10 15.52 4.77 -9.60
CA ASP A 10 14.63 4.57 -10.76
C ASP A 10 13.80 3.29 -10.54
N ARG A 11 13.08 3.22 -9.41
CA ARG A 11 12.03 2.21 -9.24
C ARG A 11 10.87 2.67 -10.11
N HIS A 12 10.66 2.00 -11.23
CA HIS A 12 9.56 2.30 -12.13
C HIS A 12 8.70 1.05 -12.31
N PRO A 13 7.36 1.20 -12.34
CA PRO A 13 6.49 0.11 -12.76
C PRO A 13 6.84 -0.29 -14.20
N PRO A 14 6.42 -1.49 -14.66
CA PRO A 14 6.65 -1.93 -16.04
C PRO A 14 6.24 -0.85 -17.05
N SER A 15 7.04 -0.64 -18.10
CA SER A 15 6.81 0.42 -19.11
C SER A 15 5.45 0.37 -19.82
N THR A 16 4.73 -0.75 -19.70
CA THR A 16 3.37 -0.94 -20.21
C THR A 16 2.28 -0.34 -19.32
N TRP A 17 2.61 0.16 -18.13
CA TRP A 17 1.66 0.67 -17.14
C TRP A 17 1.69 2.20 -17.10
N THR A 18 1.02 2.83 -18.06
CA THR A 18 0.80 4.28 -18.13
C THR A 18 -0.61 4.61 -17.62
N GLY A 19 -0.80 4.70 -16.30
CA GLY A 19 -2.10 5.06 -15.74
C GLY A 19 -2.06 5.16 -14.22
N GLU A 20 -2.35 6.37 -13.74
CA GLU A 20 -2.72 6.70 -12.36
C GLU A 20 -1.69 6.32 -11.29
N HIS A 21 -0.65 7.16 -11.19
CA HIS A 21 -0.01 7.33 -9.89
C HIS A 21 -1.01 8.08 -8.98
N PRO A 22 -1.17 7.68 -7.70
CA PRO A 22 -1.91 8.49 -6.75
C PRO A 22 -1.26 9.87 -6.71
N PRO A 23 -1.99 10.92 -6.30
CA PRO A 23 -1.38 12.21 -6.04
C PRO A 23 -0.15 11.95 -5.19
N ARG A 24 1.03 12.31 -5.72
CA ARG A 24 2.26 12.20 -4.95
C ARG A 24 1.96 12.97 -3.68
N THR A 25 2.15 12.35 -2.50
CA THR A 25 2.59 13.15 -1.37
C THR A 25 3.72 13.99 -1.93
N PRO A 26 3.59 15.33 -1.92
CA PRO A 26 4.67 16.17 -2.41
C PRO A 26 5.94 15.63 -1.76
N PRO A 27 7.05 15.51 -2.51
CA PRO A 27 8.31 15.21 -1.87
C PRO A 27 8.38 16.13 -0.65
N ILE A 28 8.81 15.60 0.50
CA ILE A 28 9.38 16.48 1.51
C ILE A 28 10.49 17.16 0.74
N THR A 29 10.23 18.37 0.26
CA THR A 29 11.24 19.20 -0.32
C THR A 29 12.17 19.40 0.86
N ASP A 30 13.33 18.74 0.80
CA ASP A 30 14.51 19.15 1.56
C ASP A 30 14.90 20.54 1.04
N ASP A 31 14.05 21.51 1.31
CA ASP A 31 14.33 22.92 1.29
C ASP A 31 13.99 23.37 2.70
N GLN A 32 14.76 22.87 3.66
CA GLN A 32 15.90 23.61 4.17
C GLN A 32 16.88 22.61 4.78
N THR A 33 18.08 22.50 4.22
CA THR A 33 19.25 22.21 5.05
C THR A 33 19.40 23.41 5.98
N VAL A 34 18.66 23.37 7.10
CA VAL A 34 19.04 24.14 8.27
C VAL A 34 20.36 23.52 8.68
N ASP A 35 21.46 24.15 8.29
CA ASP A 35 22.75 23.90 8.90
C ASP A 35 22.53 24.11 10.40
N CYS A 36 22.35 23.02 11.14
CA CYS A 36 22.26 23.08 12.59
C CYS A 36 23.61 23.63 13.07
N PRO A 37 23.69 24.87 13.58
CA PRO A 37 24.93 25.33 14.16
C PRO A 37 25.15 24.46 15.40
N ASN A 38 26.41 24.07 15.62
CA ASN A 38 26.95 23.53 16.87
C ASN A 38 26.12 24.00 18.08
N SER A 39 25.74 23.06 18.95
CA SER A 39 24.81 23.14 20.09
C SER A 39 25.11 24.17 21.19
N SER A 40 25.85 25.23 20.88
CA SER A 40 26.21 26.33 21.76
C SER A 40 25.47 27.64 21.43
N SER A 41 24.61 27.68 20.41
CA SER A 41 23.88 28.87 19.96
C SER A 41 22.35 28.69 20.04
N TRP A 42 21.84 28.27 21.20
CA TRP A 42 20.40 28.24 21.46
C TRP A 42 19.91 29.30 22.46
N PRO A 43 20.20 30.62 22.32
CA PRO A 43 19.58 31.62 23.18
C PRO A 43 18.26 32.23 22.62
N GLU A 44 17.64 31.68 21.57
CA GLU A 44 16.51 32.37 20.91
C GLU A 44 15.37 31.48 20.38
N LEU A 45 15.28 30.22 20.83
CA LEU A 45 14.10 29.38 20.55
C LEU A 45 12.94 29.60 21.54
N CYS A 46 13.16 30.43 22.58
CA CYS A 46 12.14 30.84 23.54
C CYS A 46 11.73 32.31 23.37
N ALA A 47 12.09 32.95 22.25
CA ALA A 47 11.61 34.30 21.96
C ALA A 47 10.16 34.18 21.47
N ASP A 48 9.21 34.36 22.40
CA ASP A 48 7.82 34.70 22.12
C ASP A 48 7.80 35.84 21.10
N SER A 49 7.61 35.49 19.84
CA SER A 49 7.19 36.43 18.81
C SER A 49 5.73 36.12 18.53
N ASP A 50 4.89 36.67 19.40
CA ASP A 50 3.47 36.88 19.15
C ASP A 50 3.29 37.54 17.76
N GLU A 51 2.29 37.05 17.02
CA GLU A 51 1.88 37.40 15.65
C GLU A 51 2.50 36.57 14.49
N GLN A 52 2.29 35.25 14.53
CA GLN A 52 2.15 34.47 13.29
C GLN A 52 0.66 34.39 12.93
N PRO A 53 0.25 34.78 11.70
CA PRO A 53 -1.16 34.70 11.30
C PRO A 53 -1.65 33.26 11.44
N ASP A 54 -2.92 33.09 11.83
CA ASP A 54 -3.52 31.80 12.20
C ASP A 54 -3.55 30.80 11.03
N HIS A 55 -2.39 30.20 10.75
CA HIS A 55 -2.17 29.23 9.69
C HIS A 55 -2.89 27.89 9.95
N LEU A 56 -3.40 27.69 11.17
CA LEU A 56 -4.14 26.49 11.58
C LEU A 56 -5.61 26.53 11.13
N SER A 57 -6.12 27.69 10.71
CA SER A 57 -7.50 27.82 10.22
C SER A 57 -7.69 27.40 8.76
N ASN A 58 -6.63 27.09 8.00
CA ASN A 58 -6.72 26.73 6.59
C ASN A 58 -6.90 25.20 6.40
N PRO A 59 -8.06 24.73 5.89
CA PRO A 59 -8.32 23.29 5.70
C PRO A 59 -7.33 22.60 4.75
N VAL A 60 -6.75 23.35 3.80
CA VAL A 60 -5.78 22.81 2.83
C VAL A 60 -4.44 22.42 3.47
N ALA A 61 -4.16 22.94 4.68
CA ALA A 61 -2.96 22.58 5.43
C ALA A 61 -3.06 21.17 6.07
N TYR A 62 -4.25 20.57 6.09
CA TYR A 62 -4.48 19.27 6.73
C TYR A 62 -4.57 18.13 5.73
N LEU A 63 -3.86 17.04 6.04
CA LEU A 63 -4.00 15.78 5.32
C LEU A 63 -5.16 14.97 5.90
N ASN A 64 -6.08 14.55 5.03
CA ASN A 64 -7.13 13.63 5.43
C ASN A 64 -6.52 12.29 5.86
N ARG A 65 -7.03 11.74 6.95
CA ARG A 65 -6.54 10.48 7.51
C ARG A 65 -6.76 9.29 6.57
N GLU A 66 -7.92 9.20 5.93
CA GLU A 66 -8.26 8.07 5.05
C GLU A 66 -7.39 8.06 3.80
N PHE A 67 -7.20 9.22 3.18
CA PHE A 67 -6.32 9.32 2.02
C PHE A 67 -4.86 9.09 2.38
N SER A 68 -4.43 9.45 3.59
CA SER A 68 -3.08 9.14 4.07
C SER A 68 -2.87 7.63 4.21
N GLU A 69 -3.86 6.91 4.75
CA GLU A 69 -3.83 5.45 4.85
C GLU A 69 -3.83 4.79 3.47
N LEU A 70 -4.72 5.21 2.57
CA LEU A 70 -4.76 4.69 1.19
C LEU A 70 -3.48 5.00 0.39
N SER A 71 -2.90 6.18 0.58
CA SER A 71 -1.62 6.56 -0.04
C SER A 71 -0.47 5.69 0.45
N PHE A 72 -0.48 5.32 1.73
CA PHE A 72 0.48 4.35 2.27
C PHE A 72 0.27 2.97 1.64
N GLN A 73 -0.98 2.51 1.53
CA GLN A 73 -1.30 1.23 0.88
C GLN A 73 -0.87 1.20 -0.59
N TRP A 74 -0.95 2.32 -1.30
CA TRP A 74 -0.40 2.41 -2.65
C TRP A 74 1.12 2.20 -2.69
N ARG A 75 1.87 2.71 -1.70
CA ARG A 75 3.33 2.47 -1.61
C ARG A 75 3.63 0.99 -1.37
N VAL A 76 2.82 0.30 -0.55
CA VAL A 76 2.94 -1.17 -0.37
C VAL A 76 2.65 -1.90 -1.69
N LEU A 77 1.61 -1.48 -2.42
CA LEU A 77 1.31 -2.03 -3.75
C LEU A 77 2.48 -1.80 -4.72
N PHE A 78 3.15 -0.65 -4.66
CA PHE A 78 4.29 -0.33 -5.52
C PHE A 78 5.43 -1.35 -5.39
N GLU A 79 5.70 -1.84 -4.19
CA GLU A 79 6.68 -2.92 -3.97
C GLU A 79 6.27 -4.25 -4.64
N ALA A 80 4.96 -4.52 -4.74
CA ALA A 80 4.46 -5.66 -5.50
C ALA A 80 4.50 -5.45 -7.02
N LEU A 81 4.50 -4.19 -7.49
CA LEU A 81 4.59 -3.85 -8.91
C LEU A 81 6.03 -3.88 -9.44
N ASP A 82 7.03 -3.73 -8.57
CA ASP A 82 8.43 -3.72 -8.96
C ASP A 82 8.89 -5.08 -9.50
N THR A 83 9.34 -5.10 -10.76
CA THR A 83 9.86 -6.29 -11.43
C THR A 83 11.23 -6.74 -10.94
N GLN A 84 11.97 -5.88 -10.23
CA GLN A 84 13.23 -6.24 -9.58
C GLN A 84 13.00 -7.15 -8.37
N ASN A 85 11.80 -7.12 -7.79
CA ASN A 85 11.43 -7.98 -6.67
C ASN A 85 11.10 -9.40 -7.17
N PRO A 86 11.65 -10.47 -6.54
CA PRO A 86 11.30 -11.84 -6.88
C PRO A 86 9.78 -12.11 -6.76
N PRO A 87 9.20 -13.02 -7.56
CA PRO A 87 7.75 -13.26 -7.58
C PRO A 87 7.12 -13.55 -6.20
N LEU A 88 7.83 -14.25 -5.32
CA LEU A 88 7.32 -14.57 -3.98
C LEU A 88 7.32 -13.36 -3.04
N GLU A 89 8.29 -12.45 -3.15
CA GLU A 89 8.27 -11.20 -2.38
C GLU A 89 7.13 -10.29 -2.86
N ARG A 90 6.89 -10.25 -4.17
CA ARG A 90 5.74 -9.53 -4.74
C ARG A 90 4.42 -10.10 -4.23
N LEU A 91 4.27 -11.43 -4.19
CA LEU A 91 3.09 -12.09 -3.61
C LEU A 91 2.91 -11.75 -2.13
N LYS A 92 4.00 -11.70 -1.36
CA LYS A 92 3.97 -11.31 0.05
C LYS A 92 3.49 -9.87 0.23
N PHE A 93 3.97 -8.92 -0.58
CA PHE A 93 3.46 -7.55 -0.55
C PHE A 93 1.97 -7.47 -0.91
N LEU A 94 1.50 -8.25 -1.90
CA LEU A 94 0.06 -8.33 -2.20
C LEU A 94 -0.74 -8.88 -1.03
N ALA A 95 -0.24 -9.89 -0.31
CA ALA A 95 -0.90 -10.44 0.87
C ALA A 95 -0.96 -9.44 2.03
N ILE A 96 0.13 -8.70 2.26
CA ILE A 96 0.18 -7.61 3.25
C ILE A 96 -0.83 -6.51 2.89
N LEU A 97 -0.86 -6.10 1.61
CA LEU A 97 -1.82 -5.13 1.09
C LEU A 97 -3.26 -5.58 1.35
N THR A 98 -3.63 -6.81 1.00
CA THR A 98 -4.99 -7.33 1.23
C THR A 98 -5.38 -7.29 2.71
N LYS A 99 -4.51 -7.81 3.60
CA LYS A 99 -4.77 -7.78 5.04
C LYS A 99 -5.02 -6.35 5.56
N ASN A 100 -4.17 -5.41 5.15
CA ASN A 100 -4.30 -4.03 5.58
C ASN A 100 -5.55 -3.36 4.99
N MET A 101 -5.90 -3.65 3.72
CA MET A 101 -7.13 -3.14 3.11
C MET A 101 -8.37 -3.67 3.85
N ASP A 102 -8.40 -4.93 4.26
CA ASP A 102 -9.50 -5.47 5.07
C ASP A 102 -9.66 -4.69 6.38
N GLU A 103 -8.55 -4.40 7.06
CA GLU A 103 -8.56 -3.57 8.27
C GLU A 103 -9.06 -2.14 8.00
N PHE A 104 -8.63 -1.52 6.89
CA PHE A 104 -9.10 -0.20 6.45
C PHE A 104 -10.62 -0.20 6.24
N PHE A 105 -11.16 -1.17 5.51
CA PHE A 105 -12.60 -1.25 5.25
C PHE A 105 -13.41 -1.45 6.54
N MET A 106 -12.96 -2.34 7.42
CA MET A 106 -13.65 -2.61 8.67
C MET A 106 -13.63 -1.41 9.62
N LYS A 107 -12.48 -0.75 9.78
CA LYS A 107 -12.31 0.31 10.76
C LYS A 107 -12.69 1.68 10.23
N ARG A 108 -12.24 2.04 9.03
CA ARG A 108 -12.37 3.40 8.48
C ARG A 108 -13.66 3.58 7.71
N ILE A 109 -13.87 2.77 6.67
CA ILE A 109 -15.10 2.83 5.87
C ILE A 109 -16.32 2.48 6.74
N GLY A 110 -16.19 1.48 7.62
CA GLY A 110 -17.21 1.17 8.61
C GLY A 110 -17.57 2.37 9.51
N GLY A 111 -16.56 3.10 10.01
CA GLY A 111 -16.75 4.29 10.83
C GLY A 111 -17.44 5.43 10.07
N LEU A 112 -17.02 5.73 8.84
CA LEU A 112 -17.67 6.74 8.00
C LEU A 112 -19.13 6.37 7.71
N LYS A 113 -19.44 5.10 7.44
CA LYS A 113 -20.82 4.65 7.26
C LYS A 113 -21.68 4.85 8.50
N GLN A 114 -21.10 4.67 9.70
CA GLN A 114 -21.82 4.94 10.96
C GLN A 114 -22.10 6.43 11.13
N GLN A 115 -21.15 7.31 10.81
CA GLN A 115 -21.36 8.77 10.84
C GLN A 115 -22.44 9.21 9.85
N ILE A 116 -22.41 8.69 8.62
CA ILE A 116 -23.42 8.95 7.60
C ILE A 116 -24.80 8.47 8.06
N ALA A 117 -24.89 7.27 8.64
CA ALA A 117 -26.14 6.74 9.18
C ALA A 117 -26.69 7.54 10.37
N ALA A 118 -25.81 8.24 11.09
CA ALA A 118 -26.16 9.19 12.15
C ALA A 118 -26.44 10.61 11.62
N GLU A 119 -26.51 10.78 10.29
CA GLU A 119 -26.77 12.06 9.60
C GLU A 119 -25.77 13.17 9.96
N MET A 120 -24.54 12.78 10.30
CA MET A 120 -23.46 13.74 10.57
C MET A 120 -23.04 14.45 9.28
N THR A 121 -23.13 15.78 9.29
CA THR A 121 -22.77 16.63 8.14
C THR A 121 -21.62 17.58 8.45
N GLU A 122 -21.16 17.63 9.69
CA GLU A 122 -20.03 18.47 10.09
C GLU A 122 -18.75 18.05 9.35
N PRO A 123 -18.08 18.97 8.64
CA PRO A 123 -16.83 18.66 7.97
C PRO A 123 -15.70 18.48 8.96
N THR A 124 -14.75 17.60 8.62
CA THR A 124 -13.49 17.46 9.37
C THR A 124 -12.56 18.64 9.11
N VAL A 125 -11.41 18.68 9.81
CA VAL A 125 -10.41 19.77 9.74
C VAL A 125 -9.88 20.04 8.32
N ASP A 126 -9.94 19.05 7.43
CA ASP A 126 -9.57 19.15 6.02
C ASP A 126 -10.73 19.64 5.12
N GLY A 127 -11.87 20.00 5.72
CA GLY A 127 -13.01 20.61 5.04
C GLY A 127 -13.99 19.64 4.36
N ARG A 128 -13.82 18.32 4.56
CA ARG A 128 -14.67 17.30 3.91
C ARG A 128 -15.72 16.74 4.86
N THR A 129 -16.93 16.55 4.38
CA THR A 129 -18.01 15.84 5.08
C THR A 129 -17.74 14.33 5.13
N PRO A 130 -18.39 13.58 6.06
CA PRO A 130 -18.25 12.12 6.11
C PRO A 130 -18.63 11.42 4.80
N THR A 131 -19.66 11.91 4.10
CA THR A 131 -20.09 11.38 2.81
C THR A 131 -19.02 11.59 1.73
N GLU A 132 -18.48 12.79 1.61
CA GLU A 132 -17.42 13.09 0.63
C GLU A 132 -16.17 12.25 0.88
N GLN A 133 -15.78 12.10 2.15
CA GLN A 133 -14.65 11.22 2.52
C GLN A 133 -14.92 9.77 2.14
N TRP A 134 -16.13 9.27 2.39
CA TRP A 134 -16.51 7.90 2.08
C TRP A 134 -16.48 7.63 0.57
N GLU A 135 -17.09 8.50 -0.23
CA GLU A 135 -17.13 8.36 -1.69
C GLU A 135 -15.72 8.39 -2.30
N GLN A 136 -14.94 9.43 -1.96
CA GLN A 136 -13.57 9.59 -2.47
C GLN A 136 -12.64 8.47 -2.00
N ALA A 137 -12.79 7.99 -0.76
CA ALA A 137 -11.99 6.88 -0.25
C ALA A 137 -12.31 5.57 -0.97
N LEU A 138 -13.58 5.32 -1.29
CA LEU A 138 -13.98 4.15 -2.08
C LEU A 138 -13.45 4.20 -3.51
N ASP A 139 -13.50 5.36 -4.16
CA ASP A 139 -12.95 5.52 -5.50
C ASP A 139 -11.44 5.28 -5.55
N PHE A 140 -10.70 5.84 -4.59
CA PHE A 140 -9.27 5.57 -4.48
C PHE A 140 -9.01 4.08 -4.14
N ALA A 141 -9.75 3.49 -3.20
CA ALA A 141 -9.60 2.07 -2.87
C ALA A 141 -9.87 1.14 -4.07
N ARG A 142 -10.83 1.46 -4.94
CA ARG A 142 -11.09 0.71 -6.18
C ARG A 142 -9.85 0.68 -7.09
N SER A 143 -9.20 1.82 -7.30
CA SER A 143 -7.98 1.88 -8.12
C SER A 143 -6.86 0.98 -7.57
N ILE A 144 -6.71 0.89 -6.24
CA ILE A 144 -5.74 -0.01 -5.58
C ILE A 144 -6.10 -1.47 -5.86
N VAL A 145 -7.36 -1.85 -5.63
CA VAL A 145 -7.83 -3.24 -5.78
C VAL A 145 -7.74 -3.71 -7.23
N ASP A 146 -8.11 -2.86 -8.18
CA ASP A 146 -8.01 -3.16 -9.61
C ASP A 146 -6.55 -3.39 -10.02
N THR A 147 -5.67 -2.51 -9.55
CA THR A 147 -4.22 -2.60 -9.82
C THR A 147 -3.60 -3.83 -9.16
N GLN A 148 -4.00 -4.16 -7.92
CA GLN A 148 -3.62 -5.40 -7.24
C GLN A 148 -4.07 -6.63 -8.04
N SER A 149 -5.32 -6.66 -8.51
CA SER A 149 -5.88 -7.77 -9.27
C SER A 149 -5.10 -8.00 -10.56
N ARG A 150 -4.80 -6.93 -11.31
CA ARG A 150 -3.95 -7.02 -12.52
C ARG A 150 -2.55 -7.53 -12.20
N CYS A 151 -1.90 -6.98 -11.16
CA CYS A 151 -0.55 -7.42 -10.76
C CYS A 151 -0.51 -8.92 -10.46
N TYR A 152 -1.51 -9.41 -9.72
CA TYR A 152 -1.60 -10.83 -9.41
C TYR A 152 -1.70 -11.69 -10.67
N HIS A 153 -2.66 -11.38 -11.56
CA HIS A 153 -2.94 -12.21 -12.74
C HIS A 153 -1.85 -12.13 -13.81
N GLU A 154 -1.27 -10.96 -14.03
CA GLU A 154 -0.33 -10.74 -15.14
C GLU A 154 1.12 -11.04 -14.75
N ALA A 155 1.50 -10.80 -13.49
CA ALA A 155 2.90 -10.75 -13.11
C ALA A 155 3.32 -11.74 -12.01
N VAL A 156 2.38 -12.20 -11.18
CA VAL A 156 2.68 -13.11 -10.06
C VAL A 156 2.19 -14.54 -10.32
N ALA A 157 0.95 -14.72 -10.79
CA ALA A 157 0.36 -16.03 -11.01
C ALA A 157 1.09 -16.87 -12.09
N PRO A 158 1.45 -16.33 -13.27
CA PRO A 158 2.06 -17.15 -14.32
C PRO A 158 3.43 -17.75 -13.94
N PRO A 159 4.38 -16.98 -13.34
CA PRO A 159 5.63 -17.55 -12.82
C PRO A 159 5.41 -18.61 -11.74
N TYR A 160 4.43 -18.42 -10.85
CA TYR A 160 4.13 -19.36 -9.78
C TYR A 160 3.57 -20.69 -10.31
N LEU A 161 2.54 -20.63 -11.17
CA LEU A 161 1.92 -21.83 -11.75
C LEU A 161 2.92 -22.64 -12.58
N THR A 162 3.81 -21.97 -13.32
CA THR A 162 4.88 -22.63 -14.08
C THR A 162 5.90 -23.32 -13.16
N THR A 163 6.28 -22.66 -12.05
CA THR A 163 7.26 -23.21 -11.09
C THR A 163 6.71 -24.41 -10.34
N VAL A 164 5.47 -24.32 -9.87
CA VAL A 164 4.78 -25.42 -9.18
C VAL A 164 4.57 -26.61 -10.14
N SER A 165 4.12 -26.36 -11.37
CA SER A 165 3.98 -27.42 -12.37
C SER A 165 5.30 -28.16 -12.62
N LYS A 166 6.43 -27.45 -12.72
CA LYS A 166 7.76 -28.06 -12.90
C LYS A 166 8.18 -28.92 -11.70
N SER A 167 7.95 -28.43 -10.48
CA SER A 167 8.26 -29.17 -9.25
C SER A 167 7.42 -30.45 -9.10
N LEU A 168 6.14 -30.38 -9.48
CA LEU A 168 5.23 -31.54 -9.44
C LEU A 168 5.58 -32.59 -10.51
N THR A 169 6.12 -32.20 -11.67
CA THR A 169 6.54 -33.16 -12.71
C THR A 169 7.84 -33.91 -12.41
N THR A 170 8.72 -33.39 -11.53
CA THR A 170 9.97 -34.09 -11.14
C THR A 170 9.80 -35.10 -10.02
N THR A 171 8.61 -35.18 -9.40
CA THR A 171 8.31 -36.30 -8.49
C THR A 171 7.88 -37.51 -9.33
N SER A 172 8.84 -38.08 -10.07
CA SER A 172 8.76 -39.47 -10.52
C SER A 172 8.51 -40.31 -9.27
N CYS A 173 7.27 -40.73 -9.07
CA CYS A 173 6.83 -41.63 -8.01
C CYS A 173 7.70 -42.89 -7.97
N ARG A 174 8.76 -42.89 -7.16
CA ARG A 174 9.49 -44.11 -6.76
C ARG A 174 8.89 -44.68 -5.46
N THR A 175 7.65 -45.19 -5.56
CA THR A 175 7.05 -46.28 -4.74
C THR A 175 7.11 -46.15 -3.19
N PRO A 176 6.64 -47.15 -2.40
CA PRO A 176 5.25 -47.33 -2.02
C PRO A 176 5.07 -47.26 -0.49
N LYS A 177 4.41 -46.23 0.03
CA LYS A 177 3.84 -46.27 1.39
C LYS A 177 2.37 -45.88 1.34
N ARG A 178 1.54 -46.90 1.12
CA ARG A 178 0.06 -46.87 0.99
C ARG A 178 -0.70 -46.34 2.22
N HIS A 179 -0.04 -45.94 3.29
CA HIS A 179 -0.72 -45.68 4.58
C HIS A 179 -0.94 -44.20 4.90
N LEU A 180 -0.27 -43.27 4.23
CA LEU A 180 -0.34 -41.84 4.60
C LEU A 180 -1.23 -40.99 3.68
N CYS A 181 -1.45 -41.40 2.43
CA CYS A 181 -2.29 -40.65 1.48
C CYS A 181 -3.81 -40.84 1.69
N ALA A 182 -4.24 -41.81 2.49
CA ALA A 182 -5.66 -42.15 2.65
C ALA A 182 -6.46 -41.15 3.52
N ARG A 183 -5.83 -40.18 4.18
CA ARG A 183 -6.52 -39.23 5.08
C ARG A 183 -6.79 -37.83 4.50
N ILE A 184 -6.19 -37.48 3.36
CA ILE A 184 -6.34 -36.12 2.80
C ILE A 184 -7.25 -36.10 1.55
N SER A 185 -7.50 -37.24 0.91
CA SER A 185 -8.32 -37.31 -0.31
C SER A 185 -9.39 -38.41 -0.28
N SER A 186 -10.34 -38.33 0.65
CA SER A 186 -11.57 -39.13 0.60
C SER A 186 -12.84 -38.27 0.46
N ALA A 187 -12.73 -37.14 -0.25
CA ALA A 187 -13.86 -36.55 -0.96
C ALA A 187 -13.77 -36.94 -2.45
N ARG A 188 -14.32 -38.13 -2.75
CA ARG A 188 -14.88 -38.61 -4.02
C ARG A 188 -14.30 -38.03 -5.31
N CYS A 189 -13.50 -38.84 -6.00
CA CYS A 189 -13.45 -38.82 -7.46
C CYS A 189 -13.28 -40.25 -7.99
N CYS A 190 -14.08 -40.61 -9.00
CA CYS A 190 -14.15 -41.90 -9.72
C CYS A 190 -14.95 -43.05 -9.09
N GLN A 191 -16.28 -42.99 -9.27
CA GLN A 191 -17.11 -44.16 -9.58
C GLN A 191 -18.02 -43.81 -10.77
N ARG A 192 -17.50 -43.97 -11.99
CA ARG A 192 -18.11 -44.67 -13.13
C ARG A 192 -17.20 -44.58 -14.35
#